data_AF-F0J2H4-F1
#
_entry.id   AF-F0J2H4-F1
#
_cell.length_a   1.000
_cell.length_b   1.000
_cell.length_c   1.000
_cell.angle_alpha   90.00
_cell.angle_beta   90.00
_cell.angle_gamma   90.00
#
_symmetry.space_group_name_H-M   'P 1'
#
loop_
_entity.id
_entity.type
_entity.pdbx_description
1 polymer ?
#
loop_
_entity_poly.entity_id
_entity_poly.type
_entity_poly.pdbx_seq_one_letter_code
_entity_poly.pdbx_strand_id
1 'polypeptide(L)'
;MTPERFAALAAAYGGAIDRWPADERDAARAFREADPAAADAILAAEAALDATLARWAVPAPGAALAGRIARDAARRRALWRRGRLWLAGLGLAGALASGGAIGAVLVARLVPAGGAACSQSLTVLGAPVPSCGNAANWSDTL
;
A
#
# COMPACT_ATOMS: atom_id res chain seq x y z
N MET A 1 -30.38 -10.31 2.09
CA MET A 1 -31.13 -9.81 3.27
C MET A 1 -32.60 -9.66 2.88
N THR A 2 -33.53 -9.57 3.83
CA THR A 2 -34.95 -9.33 3.50
C THR A 2 -35.24 -7.85 3.20
N PRO A 3 -36.24 -7.53 2.36
CA PRO A 3 -36.59 -6.14 2.05
C PRO A 3 -36.93 -5.31 3.30
N GLU A 4 -37.56 -5.91 4.30
CA GLU A 4 -37.94 -5.24 5.55
C GLU A 4 -36.69 -4.85 6.36
N ARG A 5 -35.67 -5.71 6.40
CA ARG A 5 -34.39 -5.40 7.07
C ARG A 5 -33.65 -4.27 6.35
N PHE A 6 -33.67 -4.28 5.02
CA PHE A 6 -33.07 -3.22 4.21
C PHE A 6 -33.75 -1.88 4.46
N ALA A 7 -35.09 -1.84 4.46
CA ALA A 7 -35.87 -0.65 4.76
C ALA A 7 -35.63 -0.13 6.17
N ALA A 8 -35.55 -1.01 7.17
CA ALA A 8 -35.25 -0.62 8.56
C ALA A 8 -33.84 0.01 8.69
N LEU A 9 -32.85 -0.53 7.97
CA LEU A 9 -31.50 0.04 7.93
C LEU A 9 -31.48 1.40 7.22
N ALA A 10 -32.18 1.53 6.09
CA ALA A 10 -32.31 2.79 5.36
C ALA A 10 -32.97 3.88 6.22
N ALA A 11 -34.04 3.55 6.96
CA ALA A 11 -34.71 4.50 7.86
C ALA A 11 -33.84 4.90 9.07
N ALA A 12 -33.00 3.99 9.59
CA ALA A 12 -32.16 4.27 10.76
C ALA A 12 -30.86 5.01 10.42
N TYR A 13 -30.25 4.72 9.26
CA TYR A 13 -28.92 5.22 8.89
C TYR A 13 -28.92 6.11 7.64
N GLY A 14 -30.07 6.31 7.00
CA GLY A 14 -30.25 7.07 5.77
C GLY A 14 -29.90 6.28 4.51
N GLY A 15 -30.03 6.96 3.36
CA GLY A 15 -29.87 6.36 2.02
C GLY A 15 -28.43 5.99 1.63
N ALA A 16 -27.42 6.28 2.47
CA ALA A 16 -26.02 6.01 2.16
C ALA A 16 -25.53 4.71 2.85
N ILE A 17 -25.43 3.62 2.08
CA ILE A 17 -24.98 2.29 2.57
C ILE A 17 -23.61 2.36 3.27
N ASP A 18 -22.71 3.26 2.84
CA ASP A 18 -21.38 3.40 3.47
C ASP A 18 -21.42 3.96 4.91
N ARG A 19 -22.57 4.46 5.37
CA ARG A 19 -22.80 4.89 6.77
C ARG A 19 -23.36 3.79 7.66
N TRP A 20 -23.81 2.68 7.08
CA TRP A 20 -24.45 1.59 7.80
C TRP A 20 -23.43 0.80 8.66
N PRO A 21 -23.87 -0.01 9.63
CA PRO A 21 -23.00 -0.93 10.37
C PRO A 21 -22.19 -1.82 9.42
N ALA A 22 -20.90 -2.02 9.71
CA ALA A 22 -19.96 -2.68 8.79
C ALA A 22 -20.43 -4.07 8.35
N ASP A 23 -20.98 -4.80 9.31
CA ASP A 23 -21.52 -6.15 9.23
C ASP A 23 -22.74 -6.28 8.29
N GLU A 24 -23.43 -5.17 8.00
CA GLU A 24 -24.63 -5.15 7.13
C GLU A 24 -24.35 -4.58 5.73
N ARG A 25 -23.18 -3.96 5.50
CA ARG A 25 -22.87 -3.26 4.24
C ARG A 25 -22.79 -4.20 3.05
N ASP A 26 -22.15 -5.35 3.21
CA ASP A 26 -21.98 -6.32 2.14
C ASP A 26 -23.32 -6.95 1.77
N ALA A 27 -24.15 -7.27 2.76
CA ALA A 27 -25.50 -7.76 2.55
C ALA A 27 -26.40 -6.71 1.85
N ALA A 28 -26.22 -5.42 2.16
CA ALA A 28 -26.92 -4.30 1.53
C ALA A 28 -26.53 -4.11 0.06
N ARG A 29 -25.23 -4.21 -0.22
CA ARG A 29 -24.73 -4.13 -1.59
C ARG A 29 -25.24 -5.30 -2.42
N ALA A 30 -25.21 -6.52 -1.88
CA ALA A 30 -25.75 -7.71 -2.53
C ALA A 30 -27.27 -7.63 -2.76
N PHE A 31 -28.05 -7.09 -1.82
CA PHE A 31 -29.49 -6.87 -2.01
C PHE A 31 -29.77 -5.88 -3.15
N ARG A 32 -29.04 -4.76 -3.19
CA ARG A 32 -29.15 -3.77 -4.27
C ARG A 32 -28.72 -4.33 -5.62
N GLU A 33 -27.72 -5.20 -5.67
CA GLU A 33 -27.30 -5.87 -6.91
C GLU A 33 -28.35 -6.87 -7.41
N ALA A 34 -29.03 -7.57 -6.50
CA ALA A 34 -30.08 -8.53 -6.83
C ALA A 34 -31.39 -7.86 -7.28
N ASP A 35 -31.79 -6.75 -6.65
CA ASP A 35 -32.96 -5.96 -7.03
C ASP A 35 -32.68 -4.45 -6.92
N PRO A 36 -32.06 -3.86 -7.97
CA PRO A 36 -31.72 -2.44 -7.97
C PRO A 36 -32.96 -1.55 -7.86
N ALA A 37 -34.07 -1.93 -8.49
CA ALA A 37 -35.27 -1.09 -8.54
C ALA A 37 -35.93 -0.96 -7.16
N ALA A 38 -36.10 -2.07 -6.45
CA ALA A 38 -36.66 -2.04 -5.09
C ALA A 38 -35.72 -1.35 -4.11
N ALA A 39 -34.41 -1.62 -4.19
CA ALA A 39 -33.42 -0.99 -3.32
C ALA A 39 -33.35 0.52 -3.54
N ASP A 40 -33.31 0.99 -4.80
CA ASP A 40 -33.24 2.41 -5.12
C ASP A 40 -34.53 3.14 -4.74
N ALA A 41 -35.70 2.52 -4.89
CA ALA A 41 -36.97 3.10 -4.42
C ALA A 41 -36.96 3.36 -2.90
N ILE A 42 -36.46 2.40 -2.11
CA ILE A 42 -36.32 2.53 -0.66
C ILE A 42 -35.30 3.61 -0.30
N LEU A 43 -34.11 3.59 -0.93
CA LEU A 43 -33.06 4.56 -0.62
C LEU A 43 -33.43 6.00 -1.06
N ALA A 44 -34.14 6.16 -2.17
CA ALA A 44 -34.56 7.46 -2.68
C ALA A 44 -35.58 8.15 -1.77
N ALA A 45 -36.51 7.39 -1.18
CA ALA A 45 -37.47 7.93 -0.22
C ALA A 45 -36.76 8.56 0.99
N GLU A 46 -35.77 7.87 1.55
CA GLU A 46 -34.98 8.36 2.68
C GLU A 46 -34.03 9.51 2.28
N ALA A 47 -33.40 9.42 1.10
CA ALA A 47 -32.53 10.48 0.59
C ALA A 47 -33.27 11.81 0.35
N ALA A 48 -34.56 11.77 -0.01
CA ALA A 48 -35.38 12.97 -0.17
C ALA A 48 -35.63 13.69 1.16
N LEU A 49 -35.82 12.93 2.25
CA LEU A 49 -35.92 13.50 3.60
C LEU A 49 -34.60 14.16 4.01
N ASP A 50 -33.48 13.45 3.84
CA ASP A 50 -32.14 13.97 4.13
C ASP A 50 -31.83 15.24 3.32
N ALA A 51 -32.21 15.27 2.03
CA ALA A 51 -32.04 16.45 1.18
C ALA A 51 -32.92 17.62 1.64
N THR A 52 -34.08 17.34 2.22
CA THR A 52 -34.96 18.37 2.79
C THR A 52 -34.34 18.95 4.07
N LEU A 53 -33.82 18.08 4.94
CA LEU A 53 -33.11 18.50 6.15
C LEU A 53 -31.82 19.27 5.84
N ALA A 54 -31.08 18.88 4.80
CA ALA A 54 -29.86 19.55 4.37
C ALA A 54 -30.08 20.99 3.84
N ARG A 55 -31.32 21.35 3.46
CA ARG A 55 -31.67 22.72 3.07
C ARG A 55 -31.79 23.66 4.27
N TRP A 56 -31.87 23.12 5.48
CA TRP A 56 -31.92 23.94 6.68
C TRP A 56 -30.57 24.63 6.91
N ALA A 57 -30.53 25.94 6.66
CA ALA A 57 -29.34 26.75 6.87
C ALA A 57 -29.19 27.10 8.36
N VAL A 58 -28.16 26.56 9.00
CA VAL A 58 -27.77 26.96 10.36
C VAL A 58 -26.98 28.27 10.26
N PRO A 59 -27.25 29.29 11.11
CA PRO A 59 -26.49 30.53 11.11
C PRO A 59 -25.00 30.27 11.36
N ALA A 60 -24.14 31.07 10.73
CA ALA A 60 -22.71 30.91 10.83
C ALA A 60 -22.26 30.96 12.30
N PRO A 61 -21.38 30.04 12.73
CA PRO A 61 -20.86 30.06 14.09
C PRO A 61 -20.08 31.35 14.33
N GLY A 62 -20.11 31.86 15.57
CA GLY A 62 -19.41 33.09 15.92
C GLY A 62 -17.93 33.05 15.52
N ALA A 63 -17.40 34.18 15.02
CA ALA A 63 -16.06 34.28 14.42
C ALA A 63 -14.94 33.73 15.33
N ALA A 64 -15.09 33.87 16.66
CA ALA A 64 -14.15 33.31 17.63
C ALA A 64 -14.07 31.78 17.58
N LEU A 65 -15.21 31.08 17.45
CA LEU A 65 -15.27 29.62 17.35
C LEU A 65 -14.73 29.14 16.00
N ALA A 66 -15.15 29.78 14.91
CA ALA A 66 -14.63 29.49 13.57
C ALA A 66 -13.10 29.64 13.52
N GLY A 67 -12.58 30.72 14.09
CA GLY A 67 -11.13 30.95 14.18
C GLY A 67 -10.40 29.90 15.03
N ARG A 68 -11.01 29.41 16.12
CA ARG A 68 -10.45 28.31 16.92
C ARG A 68 -10.40 27.00 16.15
N ILE A 69 -11.47 26.64 15.44
CA ILE A 69 -11.53 25.41 14.62
C ILE A 69 -10.49 25.47 13.51
N ALA A 70 -10.41 26.59 12.79
CA ALA A 70 -9.43 26.77 11.71
C ALA A 70 -7.99 26.64 12.22
N ARG A 71 -7.69 27.25 13.38
CA ARG A 71 -6.37 27.12 14.02
C ARG A 71 -6.07 25.68 14.46
N ASP A 72 -7.03 24.97 15.04
CA ASP A 72 -6.83 23.58 15.46
C ASP A 72 -6.62 22.64 14.26
N ALA A 73 -7.43 22.80 13.22
CA ALA A 73 -7.28 22.05 11.98
C ALA A 73 -5.91 22.27 11.33
N ALA A 74 -5.45 23.52 11.27
CA ALA A 74 -4.13 23.87 10.74
C ALA A 74 -3.00 23.22 11.57
N ARG A 75 -3.08 23.28 12.91
CA ARG A 75 -2.10 22.63 13.81
C ARG A 75 -2.06 21.12 13.60
N ARG A 76 -3.21 20.44 13.58
CA ARG A 76 -3.28 18.99 13.34
C ARG A 76 -2.64 18.61 12.01
N ARG A 77 -2.93 19.36 10.94
CA ARG A 77 -2.36 19.10 9.62
C ARG A 77 -0.84 19.33 9.57
N ALA A 78 -0.34 20.34 10.26
CA ALA A 78 1.10 20.56 10.39
C ALA A 78 1.80 19.42 11.14
N LEU A 79 1.22 18.95 12.25
CA LEU A 79 1.73 17.82 13.02
C LEU A 79 1.75 16.52 12.19
N TRP A 80 0.68 16.23 11.46
CA TRP A 80 0.59 15.08 10.55
C TRP A 80 1.66 15.12 9.47
N ARG A 81 1.88 16.28 8.83
CA ARG A 81 2.95 16.44 7.82
C ARG A 81 4.32 16.21 8.45
N ARG A 82 4.58 16.75 9.64
CA ARG A 82 5.85 16.57 10.34
C ARG A 82 6.08 15.10 10.71
N GLY A 83 5.07 14.41 11.23
CA GLY A 83 5.15 12.97 11.50
C GLY A 83 5.42 12.15 10.24
N ARG A 84 4.78 12.48 9.12
CA ARG A 84 5.03 11.82 7.82
C ARG A 84 6.46 12.04 7.33
N LEU A 85 7.01 13.24 7.49
CA LEU A 85 8.39 13.55 7.12
C LEU A 85 9.40 12.80 8.00
N TRP A 86 9.14 12.71 9.32
CA TRP A 86 9.95 11.89 10.23
C TRP A 86 9.92 10.41 9.85
N LEU A 87 8.73 9.87 9.55
CA LEU A 87 8.58 8.48 9.09
C LEU A 87 9.26 8.24 7.73
N ALA A 88 9.22 9.20 6.81
CA ALA A 88 9.94 9.11 5.54
C ALA A 88 11.47 9.11 5.75
N GLY A 89 11.96 9.96 6.67
CA GLY A 89 13.37 9.98 7.06
C GLY A 89 13.82 8.65 7.69
N LEU A 90 13.02 8.08 8.59
CA LEU A 90 13.30 6.77 9.19
C LEU A 90 13.18 5.62 8.19
N GLY A 91 12.22 5.66 7.27
CA GLY A 91 12.06 4.65 6.22
C GLY A 91 13.24 4.60 5.25
N LEU A 92 13.78 5.76 4.87
CA LEU A 92 14.99 5.85 4.04
C LEU A 92 16.25 5.35 4.78
N ALA A 93 16.39 5.66 6.07
CA ALA A 93 17.51 5.16 6.88
C ALA A 93 17.43 3.64 7.13
N GLY A 94 16.23 3.08 7.32
CA GLY A 94 16.02 1.65 7.49
C GLY A 94 16.29 0.82 6.23
N ALA A 95 15.95 1.35 5.04
CA ALA A 95 16.14 0.64 3.77
C ALA A 95 17.62 0.34 3.45
N LEU A 96 18.54 1.22 3.86
CA LEU A 96 19.98 1.03 3.66
C LEU A 96 20.57 -0.07 4.55
N ALA A 97 20.00 -0.32 5.73
CA ALA A 97 20.48 -1.35 6.65
C ALA A 97 20.07 -2.77 6.21
N SER A 98 18.95 -2.93 5.49
CA SER A 98 18.44 -4.22 5.02
C SER A 98 19.01 -4.70 3.68
N GLY A 99 19.78 -3.87 2.96
CA GLY A 99 20.31 -4.20 1.63
C GLY A 99 21.56 -5.09 1.62
N GLY A 100 22.29 -5.21 2.74
CA GLY A 100 23.58 -5.94 2.76
C GLY A 100 23.45 -7.47 2.79
N ALA A 101 22.39 -8.00 3.40
CA ALA A 101 22.31 -9.45 3.68
C ALA A 101 21.89 -10.29 2.47
N ILE A 102 21.09 -9.75 1.54
CA ILE A 102 20.56 -10.53 0.41
C ILE A 102 21.60 -10.72 -0.70
N GLY A 103 22.52 -9.77 -0.90
CA GLY A 103 23.61 -9.90 -1.88
C GLY A 103 24.65 -10.96 -1.50
N ALA A 104 24.98 -11.10 -0.21
CA ALA A 104 25.99 -12.04 0.25
C ALA A 104 25.56 -13.51 0.12
N VAL A 105 24.27 -13.81 0.25
CA VAL A 105 23.75 -15.19 0.15
C VAL A 105 23.71 -15.68 -1.30
N LEU A 106 23.51 -14.79 -2.28
CA LEU A 106 23.57 -15.14 -3.70
C LEU A 106 25.01 -15.45 -4.16
N VAL A 107 26.01 -14.67 -3.73
CA VAL A 107 27.42 -14.95 -4.08
C VAL A 107 27.90 -16.27 -3.48
N ALA A 108 27.50 -16.60 -2.25
CA ALA A 108 27.87 -17.86 -1.60
C ALA A 108 27.24 -19.11 -2.25
N ARG A 109 26.11 -18.98 -2.97
CA ARG A 109 25.44 -20.08 -3.68
C ARG A 109 25.91 -20.26 -5.13
N LEU A 110 26.58 -19.26 -5.71
CA LEU A 110 27.03 -19.25 -7.12
C LEU A 110 28.54 -19.43 -7.29
N VAL A 111 29.32 -19.51 -6.20
CA VAL A 111 30.75 -19.86 -6.26
C VAL A 111 30.93 -21.33 -5.84
N PRO A 112 30.93 -22.28 -6.79
CA PRO A 112 31.53 -23.58 -6.54
C PRO A 112 33.04 -23.37 -6.33
N ALA A 113 33.58 -23.89 -5.23
CA ALA A 113 35.01 -24.14 -5.05
C ALA A 113 35.44 -25.18 -6.10
N GLY A 114 35.70 -24.71 -7.32
CA GLY A 114 35.93 -25.57 -8.49
C GLY A 114 36.21 -24.83 -9.78
N GLY A 115 36.09 -23.50 -9.82
CA GLY A 115 36.70 -22.71 -10.87
C GLY A 115 38.21 -22.67 -10.65
N ALA A 116 38.94 -23.61 -11.27
CA ALA A 116 40.36 -23.43 -11.54
C ALA A 116 40.54 -21.99 -12.03
N ALA A 117 41.26 -21.19 -11.25
CA ALA A 117 41.60 -19.82 -11.60
C ALA A 117 42.54 -19.87 -12.80
N CYS A 118 41.97 -20.03 -14.00
CA CYS A 118 42.64 -19.62 -15.21
C CYS A 118 42.62 -18.09 -15.16
N SER A 119 43.66 -17.54 -14.54
CA SER A 119 43.89 -16.10 -14.44
C SER A 119 43.96 -15.56 -15.87
N GLN A 120 42.85 -15.00 -16.34
CA GLN A 120 42.84 -14.23 -17.57
C GLN A 120 43.46 -12.88 -17.24
N SER A 121 44.79 -12.86 -17.22
CA SER A 121 45.55 -11.62 -17.23
C SER A 121 45.30 -10.96 -18.59
N LEU A 122 44.30 -10.08 -18.68
CA LEU A 122 44.08 -9.25 -19.85
C LEU A 122 45.23 -8.25 -19.96
N THR A 123 46.30 -8.62 -20.66
CA THR A 123 47.32 -7.66 -21.04
C THR A 123 46.72 -6.79 -22.14
N VAL A 124 46.54 -5.50 -21.85
CA VAL A 124 46.17 -4.47 -22.81
C VAL A 124 47.21 -4.50 -23.94
N LEU A 125 46.85 -5.14 -25.08
CA LEU A 125 47.59 -5.34 -26.35
C LEU A 125 48.09 -6.78 -26.59
N GLY A 126 47.27 -7.64 -27.23
CA GLY A 126 47.71 -8.89 -27.88
C GLY A 126 46.81 -10.11 -27.62
N ALA A 127 46.49 -10.89 -28.66
CA ALA A 127 45.49 -11.97 -28.71
C ALA A 127 45.59 -13.05 -27.58
N PRO A 128 44.47 -13.68 -27.17
CA PRO A 128 44.45 -14.64 -26.07
C PRO A 128 45.18 -15.94 -26.44
N VAL A 129 46.21 -16.30 -25.67
CA VAL A 129 46.80 -17.64 -25.70
C VAL A 129 46.27 -18.41 -24.47
N PRO A 130 45.42 -19.44 -24.64
CA PRO A 130 45.00 -20.26 -23.51
C PRO A 130 46.17 -21.15 -23.08
N SER A 131 46.80 -20.84 -21.95
CA SER A 131 47.73 -21.73 -21.27
C SER A 131 46.99 -22.49 -20.17
N CYS A 132 46.64 -23.75 -20.46
CA CYS A 132 46.18 -24.69 -19.46
C CYS A 132 47.37 -25.59 -19.10
N GLY A 133 47.92 -25.43 -17.89
CA GLY A 133 48.93 -26.34 -17.38
C GLY A 133 48.33 -27.74 -17.25
N ASN A 134 48.74 -28.67 -18.11
CA ASN A 134 48.35 -30.07 -18.00
C ASN A 134 49.01 -30.67 -16.76
N ALA A 135 48.20 -31.09 -15.78
CA ALA A 135 48.61 -32.11 -14.82
C ALA A 135 48.68 -33.47 -15.55
N ALA A 136 49.69 -33.64 -16.40
CA ALA A 136 50.02 -34.92 -17.02
C ALA A 136 51.38 -35.40 -16.45
N ASN A 137 51.24 -36.33 -15.52
CA ASN A 137 52.25 -37.24 -14.97
C ASN A 137 53.11 -37.88 -16.07
N TRP A 138 54.43 -37.72 -15.99
CA TRP A 138 55.41 -38.52 -16.73
C TRP A 138 56.46 -39.05 -15.74
N SER A 139 56.11 -40.13 -15.05
CA SER A 139 57.11 -41.11 -14.64
C SER A 139 57.75 -41.70 -15.90
N ASP A 140 58.87 -41.14 -16.36
CA ASP A 140 59.89 -41.89 -17.09
C ASP A 140 61.19 -41.08 -17.25
N THR A 141 62.30 -41.80 -17.14
CA THR A 141 63.71 -41.44 -17.40
C THR A 141 64.56 -40.81 -16.27
N LEU A 142 65.22 -41.74 -15.57
CA LEU A 142 66.52 -41.71 -14.86
C LEU A 142 66.53 -41.42 -13.36
#